data_AF-T1YTI4-F1
#
_entry.id   AF-T1YTI4-F1
#
_cell.length_a   1.000
_cell.length_b   1.000
_cell.length_c   1.000
_cell.angle_alpha   90.00
_cell.angle_beta   90.00
_cell.angle_gamma   90.00
#
_symmetry.space_group_name_H-M   'P 1'
#
loop_
_entity.id
_entity.type
_entity.pdbx_description
1 polymer ?
#
loop_
_entity_poly.entity_id
_entity_poly.type
_entity_poly.pdbx_seq_one_letter_code
_entity_poly.pdbx_strand_id
1 'polypeptide(L)'
;FTLIELMIVVAIIGILAAIAIPSFNRFQARARQSEVNVNLKSLFTGLRTQQRKPSASIHASGFAPERGNRYSYQLGDCSSYEDRSTLDAQVHNDDTCIGADLFKYPSLPSIFTPTLVPIASWNSHGTANGMTNAPGIYGSNSDWDFLAYGAGDVDNNSDSEQYADSWLISSADGILSPECPSMALSEAVSAGEPFNTANDVSCD
;
A
#
# COMPACT_ATOMS: atom_id res chain seq x y z
N PHE A 1 -50.97 17.62 -1.36
CA PHE A 1 -49.83 16.86 -0.81
C PHE A 1 -50.17 16.47 0.62
N THR A 2 -50.05 15.20 0.97
CA THR A 2 -50.51 14.62 2.25
C THR A 2 -49.35 13.98 3.00
N LEU A 3 -49.52 13.79 4.32
CA LEU A 3 -48.49 13.16 5.14
C LEU A 3 -48.19 11.72 4.69
N ILE A 4 -49.18 10.98 4.19
CA ILE A 4 -48.98 9.62 3.69
C ILE A 4 -48.15 9.59 2.40
N GLU A 5 -48.32 10.57 1.50
CA GLU A 5 -47.48 10.71 0.31
C GLU A 5 -46.01 10.95 0.71
N LEU A 6 -45.76 11.76 1.74
CA LEU A 6 -44.41 11.98 2.26
C LEU A 6 -43.82 10.71 2.90
N MET A 7 -44.61 9.97 3.68
CA MET A 7 -44.14 8.75 4.36
C MET A 7 -43.72 7.65 3.37
N ILE A 8 -44.45 7.48 2.27
CA ILE A 8 -44.08 6.51 1.22
C ILE A 8 -42.77 6.92 0.53
N VAL A 9 -42.60 8.22 0.23
CA VAL A 9 -41.36 8.72 -0.38
C VAL A 9 -40.16 8.47 0.53
N VAL A 10 -40.28 8.76 1.83
CA VAL A 10 -39.21 8.48 2.80
C VAL A 10 -38.89 6.99 2.89
N ALA A 11 -39.91 6.12 2.87
CA ALA A 11 -39.70 4.67 2.89
C ALA A 11 -38.93 4.17 1.66
N ILE A 12 -39.27 4.65 0.46
CA ILE A 12 -38.57 4.28 -0.78
C ILE A 12 -37.12 4.79 -0.76
N ILE A 13 -36.89 6.04 -0.34
CA ILE A 13 -35.53 6.60 -0.22
C ILE A 13 -34.70 5.79 0.78
N GLY A 14 -35.29 5.35 1.90
CA GLY A 14 -34.63 4.51 2.90
C GLY A 14 -34.13 3.18 2.32
N ILE A 15 -34.97 2.49 1.52
CA ILE A 15 -34.59 1.22 0.88
C ILE A 15 -33.47 1.45 -0.14
N LEU A 16 -33.57 2.49 -0.96
CA LEU A 16 -32.54 2.82 -1.96
C LEU A 16 -31.21 3.16 -1.30
N ALA A 17 -31.21 3.96 -0.24
CA ALA A 17 -30.01 4.35 0.50
C ALA A 17 -29.33 3.13 1.14
N ALA A 18 -30.10 2.20 1.73
CA ALA A 18 -29.56 1.00 2.36
C ALA A 18 -28.76 0.11 1.38
N ILE A 19 -29.16 0.05 0.11
CA ILE A 19 -28.44 -0.71 -0.93
C ILE A 19 -27.31 0.13 -1.54
N ALA A 20 -27.54 1.42 -1.78
CA ALA A 20 -26.61 2.28 -2.49
C ALA A 20 -25.36 2.65 -1.65
N ILE A 21 -25.52 2.93 -0.35
CA ILE A 21 -24.43 3.35 0.53
C ILE A 21 -23.29 2.32 0.60
N PRO A 22 -23.53 1.02 0.90
CA PRO A 22 -22.43 0.05 0.99
C PRO A 22 -21.75 -0.17 -0.37
N SER A 23 -22.50 -0.14 -1.47
CA SER A 23 -21.95 -0.23 -2.83
C SER A 23 -21.05 0.97 -3.16
N PHE A 24 -21.51 2.18 -2.84
CA PHE A 24 -20.76 3.41 -3.07
C PHE A 24 -19.47 3.46 -2.23
N ASN A 25 -19.51 3.01 -0.97
CA ASN A 25 -18.32 2.93 -0.13
C ASN A 25 -17.28 1.96 -0.71
N ARG A 26 -17.69 0.77 -1.16
CA ARG A 26 -16.79 -0.19 -1.83
C ARG A 26 -16.22 0.36 -3.14
N PHE A 27 -17.01 1.11 -3.90
CA PHE A 27 -16.52 1.76 -5.12
C PHE A 27 -15.44 2.82 -4.81
N GLN A 28 -15.69 3.68 -3.82
CA GLN A 28 -14.67 4.64 -3.36
C GLN A 28 -13.42 3.93 -2.86
N ALA A 29 -13.57 2.82 -2.14
CA ALA A 29 -12.45 2.05 -1.63
C ALA A 29 -11.55 1.54 -2.77
N ARG A 30 -12.13 0.86 -3.77
CA ARG A 30 -11.39 0.40 -4.96
C ARG A 30 -10.74 1.52 -5.75
N ALA A 31 -11.40 2.68 -5.84
CA ALA A 31 -10.82 3.85 -6.50
C ALA A 31 -9.55 4.33 -5.77
N ARG A 32 -9.56 4.34 -4.43
CA ARG A 32 -8.40 4.71 -3.61
C ARG A 32 -7.27 3.66 -3.71
N GLN A 33 -7.60 2.36 -3.77
CA GLN A 33 -6.63 1.28 -3.98
C GLN A 33 -5.88 1.34 -5.34
N SER A 34 -6.41 2.08 -6.31
CA SER A 34 -5.68 2.27 -7.58
C SER A 34 -4.42 3.13 -7.42
N GLU A 35 -4.38 4.00 -6.41
CA GLU A 35 -3.24 4.89 -6.11
C GLU A 35 -1.97 4.08 -5.80
N VAL A 36 -2.07 3.14 -4.85
CA VAL A 36 -0.92 2.35 -4.40
C VAL A 36 -0.32 1.53 -5.53
N ASN A 37 -1.15 0.97 -6.41
CA ASN A 37 -0.71 0.20 -7.56
C ASN A 37 0.13 1.03 -8.54
N VAL A 38 -0.28 2.26 -8.81
CA VAL A 38 0.44 3.17 -9.71
C VAL A 38 1.77 3.61 -9.09
N ASN A 39 1.74 3.99 -7.82
CA ASN A 39 2.92 4.49 -7.12
C ASN A 39 3.96 3.39 -6.87
N LEU A 40 3.56 2.17 -6.50
CA LEU A 40 4.47 1.03 -6.38
C LEU A 40 5.14 0.69 -7.71
N LYS A 41 4.41 0.73 -8.84
CA LYS A 41 5.00 0.54 -10.17
C LYS A 41 5.99 1.64 -10.55
N SER A 42 5.72 2.88 -10.16
CA SER A 42 6.65 3.99 -10.33
C SER A 42 7.93 3.77 -9.53
N LEU A 43 7.82 3.40 -8.25
CA LEU A 43 8.95 3.03 -7.40
C LEU A 43 9.77 1.88 -7.98
N PHE A 44 9.08 0.81 -8.43
CA PHE A 44 9.72 -0.33 -9.08
C PHE A 44 10.51 0.11 -10.31
N THR A 45 9.93 0.93 -11.17
CA THR A 45 10.59 1.42 -12.38
C THR A 45 11.82 2.26 -12.03
N GLY A 46 11.70 3.16 -11.04
CA GLY A 46 12.80 3.97 -10.54
C GLY A 46 13.98 3.13 -10.08
N LEU A 47 13.73 2.14 -9.20
CA LEU A 47 14.76 1.21 -8.73
C LEU A 47 15.32 0.34 -9.86
N ARG A 48 14.47 -0.19 -10.75
CA ARG A 48 14.91 -1.09 -11.83
C ARG A 48 15.82 -0.43 -12.86
N THR A 49 15.78 0.89 -12.98
CA THR A 49 16.67 1.64 -13.89
C THR A 49 18.09 1.81 -13.35
N GLN A 50 18.32 1.53 -12.07
CA GLN A 50 19.62 1.73 -11.45
C GLN A 50 20.58 0.58 -11.79
N GLN A 51 21.77 0.94 -12.23
CA GLN A 51 22.81 -0.02 -12.63
C GLN A 51 23.52 -0.67 -11.45
N ARG A 52 23.52 -0.01 -10.29
CA ARG A 52 24.14 -0.48 -9.06
C ARG A 52 23.12 -0.41 -7.94
N LYS A 53 23.34 -1.22 -6.90
CA LYS A 53 22.52 -1.16 -5.69
C LYS A 53 22.49 0.29 -5.18
N PRO A 54 21.30 0.90 -5.05
CA PRO A 54 21.20 2.24 -4.48
C PRO A 54 21.45 2.22 -2.97
N SER A 55 21.57 3.40 -2.39
CA SER A 55 21.37 3.55 -0.95
C SER A 55 19.98 3.06 -0.54
N ALA A 56 19.80 2.71 0.73
CA ALA A 56 18.50 2.33 1.29
C ALA A 56 17.47 3.48 1.26
N SER A 57 17.90 4.71 0.97
CA SER A 57 17.03 5.86 0.77
C SER A 57 16.05 5.63 -0.37
N ILE A 58 14.76 5.76 -0.09
CA ILE A 58 13.67 5.60 -1.07
C ILE A 58 13.76 6.67 -2.17
N HIS A 59 14.26 7.85 -1.84
CA HIS A 59 14.47 8.97 -2.78
C HIS A 59 15.56 8.69 -3.81
N ALA A 60 16.48 7.75 -3.55
CA ALA A 60 17.53 7.38 -4.50
C ALA A 60 16.94 6.82 -5.81
N SER A 61 15.74 6.22 -5.74
CA SER A 61 15.00 5.73 -6.91
C SER A 61 14.38 6.85 -7.77
N GLY A 62 14.39 8.10 -7.28
CA GLY A 62 13.63 9.20 -7.88
C GLY A 62 12.12 9.13 -7.61
N PHE A 63 11.67 8.16 -6.81
CA PHE A 63 10.26 8.03 -6.42
C PHE A 63 9.86 9.15 -5.47
N ALA A 64 8.86 9.92 -5.88
CA ALA A 64 8.21 10.94 -5.08
C ALA A 64 6.73 10.98 -5.46
N PRO A 65 5.83 10.31 -4.70
CA PRO A 65 4.41 10.33 -4.99
C PRO A 65 3.86 11.75 -4.75
N GLU A 66 2.90 12.16 -5.60
CA GLU A 66 2.25 13.46 -5.48
C GLU A 66 1.59 13.65 -4.11
N ARG A 67 1.38 14.92 -3.73
CA ARG A 67 0.64 15.26 -2.52
C ARG A 67 -0.81 14.77 -2.61
N GLY A 68 -1.34 14.40 -1.46
CA GLY A 68 -2.64 13.80 -1.28
C GLY A 68 -2.63 12.28 -1.39
N ASN A 69 -1.46 11.65 -1.23
CA ASN A 69 -1.34 10.21 -1.10
C ASN A 69 -1.93 9.72 0.23
N ARG A 70 -2.70 8.64 0.18
CA ARG A 70 -3.27 7.99 1.38
C ARG A 70 -2.42 6.87 1.92
N TYR A 71 -1.60 6.29 1.04
CA TYR A 71 -0.67 5.22 1.39
C TYR A 71 0.68 5.79 1.79
N SER A 72 1.27 5.18 2.81
CA SER A 72 2.71 5.25 3.06
C SER A 72 3.44 4.20 2.21
N TYR A 73 4.64 4.52 1.76
CA TYR A 73 5.47 3.66 0.91
C TYR A 73 6.78 3.34 1.61
N GLN A 74 7.21 2.10 1.55
CA GLN A 74 8.31 1.58 2.36
C GLN A 74 9.30 0.77 1.54
N LEU A 75 10.58 1.13 1.68
CA LEU A 75 11.74 0.42 1.13
C LEU A 75 12.71 -0.02 2.24
N GLY A 76 12.28 0.03 3.50
CA GLY A 76 13.06 -0.34 4.67
C GLY A 76 12.22 -0.27 5.95
N ASP A 77 12.89 -0.05 7.07
CA ASP A 77 12.30 -0.08 8.42
C ASP A 77 11.57 1.20 8.85
N CYS A 78 11.54 2.22 7.99
CA CYS A 78 10.98 3.54 8.27
C CYS A 78 11.57 4.26 9.49
N SER A 79 12.80 3.92 9.88
CA SER A 79 13.54 4.63 10.94
C SER A 79 13.75 6.11 10.63
N SER A 80 13.88 6.44 9.34
CA SER A 80 13.74 7.79 8.78
C SER A 80 12.70 7.75 7.67
N TYR A 81 11.86 8.78 7.59
CA TYR A 81 10.83 8.88 6.57
C TYR A 81 10.54 10.35 6.20
N GLU A 82 10.00 10.53 4.99
CA GLU A 82 9.50 11.84 4.55
C GLU A 82 8.21 12.17 5.30
N ASP A 83 8.25 13.19 6.17
CA ASP A 83 7.06 13.67 6.88
C ASP A 83 6.24 14.61 5.97
N ARG A 84 4.95 14.34 5.88
CA ARG A 84 3.96 15.08 5.08
C ARG A 84 2.84 15.69 5.93
N SER A 85 3.10 15.93 7.20
CA SER A 85 2.17 16.56 8.15
C SER A 85 1.98 18.06 7.92
N THR A 86 2.92 18.74 7.26
CA THR A 86 2.88 20.19 7.01
C THR A 86 2.67 20.54 5.54
N LEU A 87 2.53 21.84 5.26
CA LEU A 87 2.40 22.33 3.88
C LEU A 87 3.61 21.91 3.02
N ASP A 88 4.81 21.97 3.58
CA ASP A 88 6.03 21.51 2.94
C ASP A 88 6.39 20.12 3.49
N ALA A 89 6.67 19.17 2.59
CA ALA A 89 7.13 17.86 3.00
C ALA A 89 8.58 17.96 3.54
N GLN A 90 8.86 17.31 4.66
CA GLN A 90 10.19 17.27 5.26
C GLN A 90 10.90 16.00 4.79
N VAL A 91 11.90 16.18 3.94
CA VAL A 91 12.73 15.10 3.38
C VAL A 91 14.06 15.03 4.12
N HIS A 92 14.49 13.82 4.48
CA HIS A 92 15.84 13.54 4.97
C HIS A 92 16.61 12.66 3.97
N ASN A 93 17.94 12.72 4.02
CA ASN A 93 18.79 11.99 3.07
C ASN A 93 18.64 10.47 3.19
N ASP A 94 18.36 9.97 4.40
CA ASP A 94 18.32 8.56 4.73
C ASP A 94 16.89 8.00 4.85
N ASP A 95 15.88 8.73 4.34
CA ASP A 95 14.50 8.28 4.38
C ASP A 95 14.32 6.94 3.66
N THR A 96 13.95 5.90 4.40
CA THR A 96 13.64 4.58 3.82
C THR A 96 12.17 4.47 3.43
N CYS A 97 11.36 5.43 3.85
CA CYS A 97 9.91 5.46 3.64
C CYS A 97 9.38 6.86 3.32
N ILE A 98 8.21 6.91 2.70
CA ILE A 98 7.44 8.14 2.47
C ILE A 98 6.11 8.00 3.19
N GLY A 99 5.78 8.97 4.04
CA GLY A 99 4.55 8.97 4.81
C GLY A 99 3.29 9.25 3.98
N ALA A 100 2.13 8.96 4.56
CA ALA A 100 0.85 9.42 4.04
C ALA A 100 0.72 10.96 4.19
N ASP A 101 -0.08 11.59 3.34
CA ASP A 101 -0.25 13.05 3.36
C ASP A 101 -1.18 13.51 4.49
N LEU A 102 -0.62 13.68 5.68
CA LEU A 102 -1.34 14.14 6.87
C LEU A 102 -1.84 15.58 6.76
N PHE A 103 -1.20 16.42 5.94
CA PHE A 103 -1.71 17.77 5.69
C PHE A 103 -3.10 17.73 5.03
N LYS A 104 -3.34 16.77 4.14
CA LYS A 104 -4.66 16.55 3.52
C LYS A 104 -5.55 15.61 4.35
N TYR A 105 -4.95 14.64 5.04
CA TYR A 105 -5.65 13.62 5.81
C TYR A 105 -5.15 13.55 7.26
N PRO A 106 -5.54 14.51 8.12
CA PRO A 106 -4.99 14.61 9.48
C PRO A 106 -5.37 13.47 10.43
N SER A 107 -6.37 12.66 10.05
CA SER A 107 -6.81 11.50 10.84
C SER A 107 -5.99 10.24 10.57
N LEU A 108 -5.13 10.23 9.54
CA LEU A 108 -4.31 9.07 9.21
C LEU A 108 -2.99 9.10 10.00
N PRO A 109 -2.41 7.94 10.33
CA PRO A 109 -1.04 7.86 10.82
C PRO A 109 -0.04 8.25 9.71
N SER A 110 1.11 8.81 10.09
CA SER A 110 2.16 9.21 9.13
C SER A 110 2.76 8.02 8.40
N ILE A 111 2.99 6.92 9.12
CA ILE A 111 3.48 5.65 8.59
C ILE A 111 2.51 4.55 9.01
N PHE A 112 2.06 3.77 8.05
CA PHE A 112 1.25 2.58 8.31
C PHE A 112 2.17 1.37 8.49
N THR A 113 1.85 0.47 9.41
CA THR A 113 2.56 -0.81 9.50
C THR A 113 2.04 -1.75 8.41
N PRO A 114 2.87 -2.18 7.44
CA PRO A 114 2.41 -3.08 6.40
C PRO A 114 2.15 -4.47 6.98
N THR A 115 1.11 -5.12 6.47
CA THR A 115 0.88 -6.54 6.72
C THR A 115 1.81 -7.33 5.81
N LEU A 116 2.82 -7.97 6.39
CA LEU A 116 3.78 -8.78 5.62
C LEU A 116 3.15 -10.09 5.18
N VAL A 117 3.58 -10.60 4.02
CA VAL A 117 3.19 -11.94 3.61
C VAL A 117 3.75 -13.00 4.56
N PRO A 118 2.95 -14.00 4.98
CA PRO A 118 3.41 -15.06 5.86
C PRO A 118 4.34 -16.04 5.14
N ILE A 119 4.18 -16.21 3.83
CA ILE A 119 5.04 -17.02 2.97
C ILE A 119 5.53 -16.18 1.80
N ALA A 120 6.85 -16.07 1.67
CA ALA A 120 7.53 -15.52 0.50
C ALA A 120 8.61 -16.50 0.02
N SER A 121 8.37 -17.15 -1.11
CA SER A 121 9.33 -18.05 -1.76
C SER A 121 9.82 -17.42 -3.06
N TRP A 122 10.99 -16.80 -3.02
CA TRP A 122 11.58 -16.10 -4.16
C TRP A 122 12.24 -17.06 -5.15
N ASN A 123 12.43 -16.60 -6.39
CA ASN A 123 13.24 -17.31 -7.36
C ASN A 123 14.71 -17.47 -6.88
N SER A 124 15.52 -18.25 -7.60
CA SER A 124 16.90 -18.56 -7.18
C SER A 124 17.77 -17.31 -7.03
N HIS A 125 17.50 -16.25 -7.81
CA HIS A 125 18.27 -15.01 -7.78
C HIS A 125 17.94 -14.19 -6.53
N GLY A 126 16.65 -13.93 -6.28
CA GLY A 126 16.20 -13.24 -5.07
C GLY A 126 16.59 -13.97 -3.79
N THR A 127 16.52 -15.30 -3.81
CA THR A 127 16.98 -16.13 -2.68
C THR A 127 18.49 -16.00 -2.46
N ALA A 128 19.31 -16.02 -3.52
CA ALA A 128 20.75 -15.84 -3.41
C ALA A 128 21.14 -14.44 -2.90
N ASN A 129 20.36 -13.42 -3.25
CA ASN A 129 20.50 -12.06 -2.74
C ASN A 129 19.99 -11.87 -1.31
N GLY A 130 19.37 -12.90 -0.72
CA GLY A 130 18.91 -12.88 0.68
C GLY A 130 17.58 -12.17 0.90
N MET A 131 16.72 -12.11 -0.13
CA MET A 131 15.39 -11.53 0.01
C MET A 131 14.57 -12.24 1.10
N THR A 132 13.95 -11.44 1.96
CA THR A 132 13.01 -11.91 2.99
C THR A 132 11.58 -11.50 2.62
N ASN A 133 10.66 -11.47 3.57
CA ASN A 133 9.32 -10.88 3.40
C ASN A 133 9.24 -9.40 3.83
N ALA A 134 10.30 -8.83 4.41
CA ALA A 134 10.33 -7.44 4.86
C ALA A 134 10.73 -6.46 3.73
N PRO A 135 10.23 -5.20 3.74
CA PRO A 135 10.68 -4.18 2.80
C PRO A 135 12.20 -3.95 2.94
N GLY A 136 12.89 -3.78 1.81
CA GLY A 136 14.34 -3.63 1.82
C GLY A 136 15.00 -3.79 0.46
N ILE A 137 16.30 -3.48 0.42
CA ILE A 137 17.18 -3.69 -0.72
C ILE A 137 18.24 -4.73 -0.37
N TYR A 138 18.20 -5.83 -1.09
CA TYR A 138 18.93 -7.07 -0.84
C TYR A 138 20.14 -7.20 -1.77
N GLY A 139 21.02 -8.17 -1.51
CA GLY A 139 22.20 -8.44 -2.32
C GLY A 139 23.33 -7.40 -2.22
N SER A 140 24.21 -7.43 -3.22
CA SER A 140 25.48 -6.71 -3.34
C SER A 140 25.40 -5.53 -4.32
N ASN A 141 26.48 -4.75 -4.47
CA ASN A 141 26.44 -3.55 -5.33
C ASN A 141 26.18 -3.81 -6.82
N SER A 142 26.52 -4.99 -7.34
CA SER A 142 26.41 -5.35 -8.75
C SER A 142 25.29 -6.35 -9.04
N ASP A 143 24.77 -7.00 -8.01
CA ASP A 143 23.73 -8.01 -8.08
C ASP A 143 22.86 -7.84 -6.84
N TRP A 144 21.64 -7.35 -7.05
CA TRP A 144 20.74 -6.92 -6.01
C TRP A 144 19.28 -7.06 -6.42
N ASP A 145 18.44 -7.12 -5.40
CA ASP A 145 16.99 -7.18 -5.51
C ASP A 145 16.36 -6.25 -4.48
N PHE A 146 15.08 -5.95 -4.63
CA PHE A 146 14.33 -5.15 -3.68
C PHE A 146 12.92 -5.69 -3.47
N LEU A 147 12.39 -5.38 -2.29
CA LEU A 147 10.99 -5.57 -1.93
C LEU A 147 10.50 -4.24 -1.33
N ALA A 148 9.40 -3.73 -1.85
CA ALA A 148 8.77 -2.51 -1.34
C ALA A 148 7.33 -2.78 -0.97
N TYR A 149 6.82 -2.05 0.03
CA TYR A 149 5.44 -2.12 0.47
C TYR A 149 4.76 -0.76 0.34
N GLY A 150 3.45 -0.80 0.08
CA GLY A 150 2.54 0.33 0.22
C GLY A 150 1.46 -0.06 1.22
N ALA A 151 1.30 0.72 2.29
CA ALA A 151 0.33 0.46 3.33
C ALA A 151 -0.47 1.73 3.62
N GLY A 152 -1.79 1.60 3.72
CA GLY A 152 -2.69 2.73 3.92
C GLY A 152 -4.05 2.28 4.43
N ASP A 153 -4.92 3.25 4.70
CA ASP A 153 -6.31 3.01 5.06
C ASP A 153 -7.22 3.63 3.98
N VAL A 154 -8.12 2.79 3.49
CA VAL A 154 -9.00 3.09 2.37
C VAL A 154 -10.43 3.37 2.83
N ASP A 155 -10.86 2.85 3.97
CA ASP A 155 -12.24 2.92 4.44
C ASP A 155 -12.44 3.85 5.66
N ASN A 156 -11.35 4.43 6.17
CA ASN A 156 -11.36 5.40 7.28
C ASN A 156 -11.97 4.78 8.55
N ASN A 157 -11.73 3.49 8.76
CA ASN A 157 -12.07 2.85 10.02
C ASN A 157 -11.21 3.45 11.15
N SER A 158 -11.79 3.59 12.33
CA SER A 158 -11.08 4.14 13.50
C SER A 158 -10.09 3.15 14.11
N ASP A 159 -10.07 1.92 13.60
CA ASP A 159 -9.32 0.79 14.14
C ASP A 159 -7.99 0.64 13.38
N SER A 160 -7.38 1.79 13.05
CA SER A 160 -6.07 1.97 12.37
C SER A 160 -4.88 1.19 12.95
N GLU A 161 -5.10 0.38 13.98
CA GLU A 161 -4.15 -0.57 14.58
C GLU A 161 -4.35 -2.03 14.09
N GLN A 162 -5.46 -2.37 13.41
CA GLN A 162 -5.74 -3.70 12.86
C GLN A 162 -5.84 -3.64 11.33
N TYR A 163 -4.74 -4.06 10.69
CA TYR A 163 -4.58 -4.33 9.26
C TYR A 163 -4.76 -3.13 8.33
N ALA A 164 -3.66 -2.41 8.08
CA ALA A 164 -3.60 -1.51 6.93
C ALA A 164 -3.78 -2.31 5.62
N ASP A 165 -4.54 -1.74 4.69
CA ASP A 165 -4.64 -2.17 3.30
C ASP A 165 -3.21 -2.18 2.72
N SER A 166 -2.67 -3.37 2.48
CA SER A 166 -1.23 -3.57 2.26
C SER A 166 -0.95 -4.24 0.93
N TRP A 167 -0.02 -3.65 0.18
CA TRP A 167 0.43 -4.13 -1.11
C TRP A 167 1.95 -4.22 -1.11
N LEU A 168 2.49 -5.21 -1.81
CA LEU A 168 3.92 -5.33 -2.02
C LEU A 168 4.27 -5.30 -3.51
N ILE A 169 5.52 -4.97 -3.82
CA ILE A 169 6.11 -5.14 -5.15
C ILE A 169 7.57 -5.56 -5.02
N SER A 170 8.00 -6.52 -5.84
CA SER A 170 9.35 -7.10 -5.80
C SER A 170 10.08 -7.00 -7.13
N SER A 171 11.41 -7.03 -7.09
CA SER A 171 12.26 -7.20 -8.28
C SER A 171 12.46 -8.64 -8.72
N ALA A 172 12.11 -9.60 -7.85
CA ALA A 172 12.20 -11.03 -8.11
C ALA A 172 10.80 -11.64 -8.24
N ASP A 173 10.69 -12.63 -9.12
CA ASP A 173 9.51 -13.49 -9.19
C ASP A 173 9.44 -14.35 -7.91
N GLY A 174 8.22 -14.64 -7.47
CA GLY A 174 8.03 -15.42 -6.25
C GLY A 174 6.69 -16.12 -6.18
N ILE A 175 6.57 -17.01 -5.19
CA ILE A 175 5.32 -17.61 -4.77
C ILE A 175 4.97 -16.97 -3.43
N LEU A 176 3.87 -16.22 -3.40
CA LEU A 176 3.45 -15.42 -2.25
C LEU A 176 2.07 -15.86 -1.80
N SER A 177 1.82 -15.85 -0.49
CA SER A 177 0.46 -16.02 0.05
C SER A 177 0.02 -14.71 0.69
N PRO A 178 -1.22 -14.26 0.49
CA PRO A 178 -1.73 -13.11 1.22
C PRO A 178 -1.94 -13.51 2.70
N GLU A 179 -1.79 -12.55 3.61
CA GLU A 179 -2.18 -12.73 5.01
C GLU A 179 -3.69 -12.72 5.15
N CYS A 180 -4.35 -11.90 4.33
CA CYS A 180 -5.79 -11.79 4.31
C CYS A 180 -6.36 -11.75 2.88
N PRO A 181 -7.36 -12.58 2.55
CA PRO A 181 -8.05 -13.53 3.44
C PRO A 181 -7.17 -14.74 3.81
N SER A 182 -7.22 -15.18 5.08
CA SER A 182 -6.29 -16.14 5.70
C SER A 182 -6.31 -17.58 5.14
N MET A 183 -7.20 -17.86 4.19
CA MET A 183 -7.32 -19.15 3.49
C MET A 183 -7.00 -19.06 1.99
N ALA A 184 -6.51 -17.92 1.51
CA ALA A 184 -6.11 -17.82 0.12
C ALA A 184 -4.85 -18.65 -0.15
N LEU A 185 -4.85 -19.30 -1.31
CA LEU A 185 -3.74 -20.15 -1.75
C LEU A 185 -2.54 -19.27 -2.12
N SER A 186 -1.34 -19.87 -2.09
CA SER A 186 -0.17 -19.19 -2.62
C SER A 186 -0.29 -19.02 -4.13
N GLU A 187 0.05 -17.83 -4.61
CA GLU A 187 -0.03 -17.44 -6.02
C GLU A 187 1.36 -17.13 -6.56
N ALA A 188 1.57 -17.40 -7.84
CA ALA A 188 2.79 -17.02 -8.53
C ALA A 188 2.70 -15.53 -8.91
N VAL A 189 3.65 -14.73 -8.43
CA VAL A 189 3.72 -13.30 -8.64
C VAL A 189 4.98 -12.98 -9.44
N SER A 190 4.82 -12.27 -10.54
CA SER A 190 5.94 -11.86 -11.38
C SER A 190 6.60 -10.60 -10.81
N ALA A 191 7.89 -10.43 -11.06
CA ALA A 191 8.59 -9.19 -10.71
C ALA A 191 7.90 -7.96 -11.30
N GLY A 192 7.70 -6.92 -10.49
CA GLY A 192 7.04 -5.67 -10.88
C GLY A 192 5.52 -5.70 -10.91
N GLU A 193 4.90 -6.82 -10.51
CA GLU A 193 3.47 -6.90 -10.29
C GLU A 193 3.14 -6.57 -8.82
N PRO A 194 2.37 -5.50 -8.54
CA PRO A 194 1.88 -5.26 -7.19
C PRO A 194 0.98 -6.41 -6.74
N PHE A 195 1.28 -6.98 -5.59
CA PHE A 195 0.52 -8.07 -4.98
C PHE A 195 -0.21 -7.56 -3.74
N ASN A 196 -1.51 -7.84 -3.64
CA ASN A 196 -2.30 -7.50 -2.47
C ASN A 196 -2.02 -8.49 -1.35
N THR A 197 -1.44 -8.00 -0.26
CA THR A 197 -1.04 -8.83 0.88
C THR A 197 -2.14 -8.94 1.93
N ALA A 198 -2.87 -7.85 2.16
CA ALA A 198 -3.99 -7.80 3.08
C ALA A 198 -4.93 -6.68 2.64
N ASN A 199 -6.23 -7.01 2.61
CA ASN A 199 -7.30 -6.06 2.38
C ASN A 199 -8.34 -6.23 3.47
N ASP A 200 -8.33 -5.31 4.44
CA ASP A 200 -9.20 -5.29 5.62
C ASP A 200 -10.69 -5.43 5.27
N VAL A 201 -11.15 -4.79 4.20
CA VAL A 201 -12.54 -4.89 3.70
C VAL A 201 -12.94 -6.33 3.30
N SER A 202 -11.96 -7.21 3.09
CA SER A 202 -12.16 -8.61 2.72
C SER A 202 -11.70 -9.60 3.80
N CYS A 203 -11.23 -9.10 4.95
CA CYS A 203 -10.81 -9.90 6.10
C CYS A 203 -11.96 -10.27 7.04
N ASP A 204 -13.06 -9.51 7.00
CA ASP A 204 -14.26 -9.70 7.81
C ASP A 204 -15.31 -10.65 7.20
#